data_AF-A0A158QHE8-F1
#
_entry.id   AF-A0A158QHE8-F1
#
_cell.length_a   1.000
_cell.length_b   1.000
_cell.length_c   1.000
_cell.angle_alpha   90.00
_cell.angle_beta   90.00
_cell.angle_gamma   90.00
#
_symmetry.space_group_name_H-M   'P 1'
#
loop_
_entity.id
_entity.type
_entity.pdbx_description
1 polymer ?
#
loop_
_entity_poly.entity_id
_entity_poly.type
_entity_poly.pdbx_seq_one_letter_code
_entity_poly.pdbx_strand_id
1 'polypeptide(L)'
;MHSPNSLGVTRLIENNWVQLFFCRGYYIRYESEDTDQPELMERRWLNYPLNFDNVPNGLLTLFVASTFEGWPSLLYQSIDSYAEDHGKVYNCRPVVAIFYVAYIVVVAFFMVNIFVGFVIVTFQQEGEQEYKGCELDKNQVG
;
A
#
# COMPACT_ATOMS: atom_id res chain seq x y z
N MET A 1 -10.14 48.33 -24.67
CA MET A 1 -9.89 48.15 -23.23
C MET A 1 -9.60 46.68 -22.99
N HIS A 2 -8.31 46.33 -22.88
CA HIS A 2 -7.84 44.96 -22.70
C HIS A 2 -7.55 44.78 -21.19
N SER A 3 -8.23 43.83 -20.55
CA SER A 3 -7.98 43.47 -19.15
C SER A 3 -6.63 42.74 -19.06
N PRO A 4 -5.66 43.18 -18.24
CA PRO A 4 -4.31 42.60 -18.20
C PRO A 4 -4.22 41.23 -17.51
N ASN A 5 -5.34 40.68 -17.01
CA ASN A 5 -5.31 39.56 -16.06
C ASN A 5 -5.45 38.17 -16.71
N SER A 6 -5.60 38.06 -18.03
CA SER A 6 -5.76 36.75 -18.71
C SER A 6 -4.44 36.05 -19.02
N LEU A 7 -3.30 36.76 -18.99
CA LEU A 7 -1.98 36.20 -19.31
C LEU A 7 -1.35 35.42 -18.16
N GLY A 8 -1.84 35.60 -16.92
CA GLY A 8 -1.38 34.83 -15.76
C GLY A 8 -2.08 33.46 -15.62
N VAL A 9 -3.34 33.35 -16.05
CA VAL A 9 -4.13 32.11 -15.97
C VAL A 9 -3.79 31.16 -17.12
N THR A 10 -3.49 31.69 -18.31
CA THR A 10 -3.17 30.88 -19.49
C THR A 10 -1.78 30.23 -19.45
N ARG A 11 -0.81 30.81 -18.72
CA ARG A 11 0.51 30.18 -18.50
C ARG A 11 0.51 29.02 -17.48
N LEU A 12 -0.56 28.87 -16.71
CA LEU A 12 -0.69 27.79 -15.72
C LEU A 12 -1.31 26.51 -16.31
N ILE A 13 -1.91 26.57 -17.50
CA ILE A 13 -2.52 25.41 -18.17
C ILE A 13 -1.46 24.55 -18.88
N GLU A 14 -0.26 25.09 -19.16
CA GLU A 14 0.82 24.32 -19.81
C GLU A 14 1.54 23.35 -18.86
N ASN A 15 1.41 23.53 -17.54
CA ASN A 15 2.04 22.66 -16.55
C ASN A 15 0.96 21.94 -15.74
N ASN A 16 0.56 20.78 -16.25
CA ASN A 16 -0.48 19.87 -15.76
C ASN A 16 -0.21 19.25 -14.36
N TRP A 17 0.47 19.98 -13.47
CA TRP A 17 0.88 19.53 -12.15
C TRP A 17 0.03 20.23 -11.08
N VAL A 18 -0.98 19.55 -10.55
CA VAL A 18 -1.74 20.04 -9.39
C VAL A 18 -0.82 20.05 -8.17
N GLN A 19 -0.25 21.20 -7.86
CA GLN A 19 0.66 21.40 -6.73
C GLN A 19 -0.13 21.63 -5.43
N LEU A 20 0.50 21.38 -4.27
CA LEU A 20 -0.05 21.64 -2.93
C LEU A 20 -0.77 23.00 -2.82
N PHE A 21 -0.16 24.05 -3.40
CA PHE A 21 -0.68 25.42 -3.37
C PHE A 21 -2.01 25.62 -4.11
N PHE A 22 -2.32 24.77 -5.10
CA PHE A 22 -3.56 24.85 -5.89
C PHE A 22 -4.72 24.06 -5.30
N CYS A 23 -4.49 23.28 -4.23
CA CYS A 23 -5.54 22.55 -3.51
C CYS A 23 -6.28 23.45 -2.50
N ARG A 24 -6.88 24.54 -3.00
CA ARG A 24 -7.68 25.49 -2.21
C ARG A 24 -9.02 25.78 -2.89
N GLY A 25 -10.04 26.11 -2.10
CA GLY A 25 -11.39 26.39 -2.58
C GLY A 25 -12.30 25.16 -2.60
N TYR A 26 -13.41 25.24 -3.33
CA TYR A 26 -14.44 24.20 -3.36
C TYR A 26 -14.42 23.45 -4.70
N TYR A 27 -14.88 22.20 -4.69
CA TYR A 27 -15.18 21.43 -5.89
C TYR A 27 -16.62 20.92 -5.82
N ILE A 28 -17.21 20.71 -6.98
CA ILE A 28 -18.55 20.13 -7.10
C ILE A 28 -18.37 18.63 -7.21
N ARG A 29 -18.95 17.87 -6.28
CA ARG A 29 -19.07 16.42 -6.36
C ARG A 29 -20.45 16.10 -6.91
N TYR A 30 -20.47 15.23 -7.91
CA TYR A 30 -21.69 14.59 -8.40
C TYR A 30 -21.68 13.16 -7.85
N GLU A 31 -22.69 12.78 -7.08
CA GLU A 31 -22.86 11.39 -6.69
C GLU A 31 -23.38 10.62 -7.92
N SER A 32 -22.86 9.41 -8.15
CA SER A 32 -23.01 8.69 -9.43
C SER A 32 -24.45 8.34 -9.82
N GLU A 33 -25.40 8.51 -8.91
CA GLU A 33 -26.80 8.10 -9.09
C GLU A 33 -27.76 9.29 -9.29
N ASP A 34 -27.34 10.54 -9.04
CA ASP A 34 -28.18 11.73 -9.20
C ASP A 34 -27.35 12.93 -9.72
N THR A 35 -27.48 13.23 -11.01
CA THR A 35 -26.77 14.37 -11.63
C THR A 35 -27.38 15.72 -11.22
N ASP A 36 -28.56 15.70 -10.61
CA ASP A 36 -29.37 16.89 -10.32
C ASP A 36 -29.05 17.55 -8.96
N GLN A 37 -28.24 16.90 -8.11
CA GLN A 37 -27.87 17.43 -6.78
C GLN A 37 -26.35 17.58 -6.63
N PRO A 38 -25.76 18.70 -7.12
CA PRO A 38 -24.34 18.96 -6.94
C PRO A 38 -24.02 19.33 -5.49
N GLU A 39 -23.17 18.54 -4.83
CA GLU A 39 -22.65 18.86 -3.50
C GLU A 39 -21.37 19.70 -3.59
N LEU A 40 -21.35 20.84 -2.89
CA LEU A 40 -20.17 21.68 -2.74
C LEU A 40 -19.28 21.12 -1.62
N MET A 41 -18.14 20.56 -2.00
CA MET A 41 -17.15 20.03 -1.06
C MET A 41 -15.89 20.89 -1.04
N GLU A 42 -15.30 21.05 0.14
CA GLU A 42 -14.01 21.74 0.28
C GLU A 42 -12.87 20.85 -0.25
N ARG A 43 -11.98 21.43 -1.07
CA ARG A 43 -10.76 20.76 -1.51
C ARG A 43 -9.79 20.70 -0.33
N ARG A 44 -9.37 19.49 0.03
CA ARG A 44 -8.34 19.26 1.05
C ARG A 44 -7.23 18.41 0.46
N TRP A 45 -5.99 18.80 0.73
CA TRP A 45 -4.84 17.98 0.42
C TRP A 45 -4.73 16.89 1.48
N LEU A 46 -4.96 15.65 1.08
CA LEU A 46 -4.99 14.50 1.98
C LEU A 46 -3.81 13.59 1.68
N ASN A 47 -3.02 13.33 2.71
CA ASN A 47 -2.01 12.28 2.67
C ASN A 47 -2.66 10.92 2.87
N TYR A 48 -2.14 9.93 2.16
CA TYR A 48 -2.59 8.56 2.35
C TYR A 48 -2.00 8.00 3.64
N PRO A 49 -2.79 7.26 4.43
CA PRO A 49 -2.34 6.75 5.73
C PRO A 49 -1.12 5.85 5.62
N LEU A 50 -1.02 5.03 4.56
CA LEU A 50 0.13 4.15 4.33
C LEU A 50 1.15 4.84 3.40
N ASN A 51 2.07 5.59 4.00
CA ASN A 51 3.10 6.33 3.28
C ASN A 51 4.50 5.96 3.77
N PHE A 52 5.51 6.46 3.04
CA PHE A 52 6.92 6.24 3.33
C PHE A 52 7.60 7.47 3.95
N ASP A 53 6.82 8.37 4.56
CA ASP A 53 7.35 9.64 5.11
C ASP A 53 8.18 9.40 6.37
N ASN A 54 7.85 8.35 7.14
CA ASN A 54 8.53 7.98 8.37
C ASN A 54 8.83 6.47 8.40
N VAL A 55 9.94 6.08 9.04
CA VAL A 55 10.35 4.67 9.15
C VAL A 55 9.24 3.76 9.71
N PRO A 56 8.55 4.11 10.82
CA PRO A 56 7.48 3.25 11.35
C PRO A 56 6.29 3.11 10.39
N ASN A 57 5.94 4.19 9.68
CA ASN A 57 4.83 4.14 8.74
C ASN A 57 5.19 3.37 7.46
N GLY A 58 6.46 3.47 7.02
CA GLY A 58 7.00 2.65 5.94
C GLY A 58 7.03 1.16 6.30
N LEU A 59 7.37 0.81 7.55
CA LEU A 59 7.30 -0.57 8.02
C LEU A 59 5.86 -1.09 8.06
N LEU A 60 4.91 -0.30 8.55
CA LEU A 60 3.48 -0.66 8.52
C LEU A 60 2.99 -0.88 7.08
N THR A 61 3.40 0.01 6.17
CA THR A 61 3.08 -0.08 4.75
C THR A 61 3.63 -1.37 4.13
N LEU A 62 4.88 -1.73 4.40
CA LEU A 62 5.51 -2.96 3.95
C LEU A 62 4.91 -4.22 4.58
N PHE A 63 4.44 -4.12 5.83
CA PHE A 63 3.72 -5.18 6.52
C PHE A 63 2.38 -5.46 5.83
N VAL A 64 1.56 -4.43 5.57
CA VAL A 64 0.29 -4.57 4.84
C VAL A 64 0.52 -5.12 3.43
N ALA A 65 1.58 -4.66 2.74
CA ALA A 65 1.95 -5.23 1.45
C ALA A 65 2.29 -6.74 1.53
N SER A 66 2.91 -7.19 2.63
CA SER A 66 3.27 -8.59 2.84
C SER A 66 2.10 -9.51 3.21
N THR A 67 1.01 -8.98 3.76
CA THR A 67 -0.20 -9.75 4.06
C THR A 67 -1.10 -9.95 2.83
N PHE A 68 -0.69 -9.42 1.67
CA PHE A 68 -1.45 -9.43 0.41
C PHE A 68 -2.84 -8.77 0.51
N GLU A 69 -3.05 -7.89 1.49
CA GLU A 69 -4.29 -7.16 1.67
C GLU A 69 -4.11 -5.69 1.24
N GLY A 70 -4.94 -5.19 0.32
CA GLY A 70 -4.88 -3.78 -0.10
C GLY A 70 -3.60 -3.38 -0.85
N TRP A 71 -2.66 -4.31 -1.07
CA TRP A 71 -1.41 -4.06 -1.79
C TRP A 71 -1.58 -3.53 -3.23
N PRO A 72 -2.63 -3.87 -4.02
CA PRO A 72 -2.77 -3.30 -5.36
C PRO A 72 -3.05 -1.80 -5.30
N SER A 73 -3.92 -1.36 -4.38
CA SER A 73 -4.22 0.06 -4.16
C SER A 73 -2.97 0.83 -3.75
N LEU A 74 -2.14 0.24 -2.90
CA LEU A 74 -0.88 0.80 -2.45
C LEU A 74 0.16 0.89 -3.58
N LEU A 75 0.21 -0.14 -4.43
CA LEU A 75 1.05 -0.18 -5.63
C LEU A 75 0.63 0.90 -6.62
N TYR A 76 -0.66 1.01 -6.96
CA TYR A 76 -1.16 2.04 -7.87
C TYR A 76 -0.83 3.44 -7.36
N GLN A 77 -1.02 3.67 -6.07
CA GLN A 77 -0.65 4.93 -5.44
C GLN A 77 0.85 5.22 -5.51
N SER A 78 1.69 4.20 -5.40
CA SER A 78 3.14 4.33 -5.52
C SER A 78 3.58 4.58 -6.97
N ILE A 79 2.92 3.97 -7.96
CA ILE A 79 3.19 4.18 -9.40
C ILE A 79 2.79 5.60 -9.86
N ASP A 80 1.67 6.10 -9.33
CA ASP A 80 1.14 7.43 -9.63
C ASP A 80 1.89 8.55 -8.89
N SER A 81 2.90 8.21 -8.07
CA SER A 81 3.76 9.19 -7.43
C SER A 81 4.72 9.82 -8.45
N TYR A 82 4.67 11.15 -8.56
CA TYR A 82 5.50 11.92 -9.49
C TYR A 82 6.71 12.54 -8.77
N ALA A 83 6.47 13.59 -7.99
CA ALA A 83 7.46 14.36 -7.25
C ALA A 83 6.85 14.87 -5.93
N GLU A 84 7.71 15.28 -4.99
CA GLU A 84 7.32 15.84 -3.69
C GLU A 84 6.36 17.03 -3.86
N ASP A 85 5.27 17.10 -3.08
CA ASP A 85 4.23 18.15 -3.13
C ASP A 85 3.43 18.29 -4.44
N HIS A 86 3.55 17.30 -5.34
CA HIS A 86 2.74 17.21 -6.54
C HIS A 86 1.61 16.18 -6.40
N GLY A 87 0.46 16.48 -6.99
CA GLY A 87 -0.64 15.54 -7.12
C GLY A 87 -0.26 14.29 -7.92
N LYS A 88 -1.08 13.24 -7.78
CA LYS A 88 -0.92 11.99 -8.51
C LYS A 88 -0.90 12.27 -10.02
N VAL A 89 0.11 11.77 -10.71
CA VAL A 89 0.17 11.80 -12.18
C VAL A 89 0.29 10.38 -12.68
N TYR A 90 -0.66 10.04 -13.56
CA TYR A 90 -0.84 8.68 -14.04
C TYR A 90 0.44 8.17 -14.71
N ASN A 91 0.90 7.00 -14.26
CA ASN A 91 1.99 6.25 -14.88
C ASN A 91 3.34 6.99 -14.94
N CYS A 92 3.68 7.74 -13.88
CA CYS A 92 4.96 8.46 -13.85
C CYS A 92 6.17 7.53 -13.68
N ARG A 93 6.07 6.50 -12.81
CA ARG A 93 7.24 5.68 -12.43
C ARG A 93 6.92 4.19 -12.35
N PRO A 94 6.81 3.48 -13.50
CA PRO A 94 6.55 2.04 -13.50
C PRO A 94 7.67 1.21 -12.84
N VAL A 95 8.89 1.77 -12.74
CA VAL A 95 10.04 1.12 -12.08
C VAL A 95 9.75 0.83 -10.59
N VAL A 96 8.91 1.63 -9.94
CA VAL A 96 8.53 1.43 -8.53
C VAL A 96 7.75 0.12 -8.35
N ALA A 97 7.01 -0.33 -9.37
CA ALA A 97 6.27 -1.59 -9.30
C ALA A 97 7.19 -2.81 -9.18
N ILE A 98 8.34 -2.78 -9.85
CA ILE A 98 9.32 -3.88 -9.82
C ILE A 98 9.85 -4.10 -8.40
N PHE A 99 10.08 -3.01 -7.64
CA PHE A 99 10.50 -3.08 -6.25
C PHE A 99 9.48 -3.85 -5.38
N TYR A 100 8.19 -3.52 -5.50
CA TYR A 100 7.14 -4.20 -4.74
C TYR A 100 7.04 -5.69 -5.09
N VAL A 101 7.11 -6.04 -6.37
CA VAL A 101 7.06 -7.44 -6.81
C VAL A 101 8.27 -8.21 -6.27
N ALA A 102 9.47 -7.64 -6.36
CA ALA A 102 10.68 -8.28 -5.81
C ALA A 102 10.59 -8.46 -4.28
N TYR A 103 10.13 -7.44 -3.56
CA TYR A 103 9.91 -7.52 -2.12
C TYR A 103 8.91 -8.63 -1.73
N ILE A 104 7.76 -8.68 -2.43
CA ILE A 104 6.73 -9.70 -2.20
C ILE A 104 7.29 -11.11 -2.42
N VAL A 105 8.06 -11.33 -3.49
CA VAL A 105 8.68 -12.64 -3.77
C VAL A 105 9.64 -13.05 -2.67
N VAL A 106 10.51 -12.13 -2.22
CA VAL A 106 11.48 -12.41 -1.15
C VAL A 106 10.77 -12.75 0.16
N VAL A 107 9.79 -11.95 0.57
CA VAL A 107 9.05 -12.18 1.83
C VAL A 107 8.23 -13.45 1.75
N ALA A 108 7.57 -13.73 0.62
CA ALA A 108 6.82 -14.97 0.42
C ALA A 108 7.74 -16.21 0.51
N PHE A 109 8.95 -16.14 -0.05
CA PHE A 109 9.93 -17.22 0.08
C PHE A 109 10.29 -17.50 1.54
N PHE A 110 10.54 -16.46 2.33
CA PHE A 110 10.79 -16.61 3.77
C PHE A 110 9.56 -17.15 4.52
N MET A 111 8.35 -16.68 4.22
CA MET A 111 7.12 -17.16 4.86
C MET A 111 6.89 -18.65 4.63
N VAL A 112 7.09 -19.13 3.39
CA VAL A 112 6.99 -20.57 3.08
C VAL A 112 8.05 -21.36 3.84
N ASN A 113 9.29 -20.88 3.88
CA ASN A 113 10.36 -21.57 4.61
C ASN A 113 10.09 -21.65 6.12
N ILE A 114 9.54 -20.58 6.71
CA ILE A 114 9.12 -20.58 8.12
C ILE A 114 7.98 -21.57 8.36
N PHE A 115 6.98 -21.59 7.47
CA PHE A 115 5.85 -22.50 7.58
C PHE A 115 6.29 -23.98 7.48
N VAL A 116 7.14 -24.31 6.51
CA VAL A 116 7.71 -25.66 6.35
C VAL A 116 8.55 -26.04 7.57
N GLY A 117 9.38 -25.14 8.07
CA GLY A 117 10.19 -25.38 9.28
C GLY A 117 9.32 -25.66 10.51
N PHE A 118 8.25 -24.87 10.71
CA PHE A 118 7.30 -25.08 11.80
C PHE A 118 6.62 -26.45 11.71
N VAL A 119 6.09 -26.80 10.54
CA VAL A 119 5.40 -28.08 10.30
C VAL A 119 6.33 -29.28 10.57
N ILE A 120 7.58 -29.23 10.09
CA ILE A 120 8.56 -30.31 10.33
C ILE A 120 8.82 -30.47 11.83
N VAL A 121 9.04 -29.37 12.56
CA VAL A 121 9.31 -29.41 14.00
C VAL A 121 8.13 -30.01 14.77
N THR A 122 6.90 -29.64 14.41
CA THR A 122 5.69 -30.21 15.06
C THR A 122 5.60 -31.73 14.82
N PHE A 123 5.78 -32.20 13.59
CA PHE A 123 5.73 -33.65 13.30
C PHE A 123 6.85 -34.43 14.00
N GLN A 124 8.05 -33.86 14.11
CA GLN A 124 9.14 -34.48 14.85
C GLN A 124 8.83 -34.59 16.35
N GLN A 125 8.25 -33.54 16.95
CA GLN A 125 7.86 -33.56 18.36
C GLN A 125 6.76 -34.59 18.65
N GLU A 126 5.75 -34.69 17.79
CA GLU A 126 4.69 -35.70 17.95
C GLU A 126 5.24 -37.13 17.79
N GLY A 127 6.09 -37.37 16.80
CA GLY A 127 6.73 -38.67 16.61
C GLY A 127 7.67 -39.08 17.76
N GLU A 128 8.43 -38.12 18.32
CA GLU A 128 9.28 -38.38 19.50
C GLU A 128 8.45 -38.64 20.78
N GLN A 129 7.31 -37.98 20.93
CA GLN A 129 6.41 -38.21 22.06
C GLN A 129 5.73 -39.59 21.98
N GLU A 130 5.29 -40.00 20.80
CA GLU A 130 4.69 -41.32 20.58
C GLU A 130 5.71 -42.45 20.89
N TYR A 131 6.95 -42.29 20.44
CA TYR A 131 8.02 -43.26 20.71
C TYR A 131 8.32 -43.41 22.21
N LYS A 132 8.42 -42.30 22.96
CA LYS A 132 8.62 -42.33 24.42
C LYS A 132 7.43 -42.93 25.16
N GLY A 133 6.20 -42.69 24.67
CA GLY A 133 4.98 -43.30 25.21
C GLY A 133 5.01 -44.83 25.14
N CYS A 134 5.42 -45.39 24.01
CA CYS A 134 5.56 -46.84 23.84
C CYS A 134 6.66 -47.47 24.73
N GLU A 135 7.73 -46.72 25.03
CA GLU A 135 8.83 -47.21 25.88
C GLU A 135 8.44 -47.19 27.38
N LEU A 136 7.68 -46.19 27.81
CA LEU A 136 7.15 -46.11 29.19
C LEU A 136 6.06 -47.16 29.45
N ASP A 137 5.17 -47.42 28.50
CA ASP A 137 4.12 -48.44 28.64
C ASP A 137 4.73 -49.85 28.85
N LYS A 138 5.79 -50.20 28.11
CA LYS A 138 6.50 -51.48 28.28
C LYS A 138 7.23 -51.61 29.63
N ASN A 139 7.65 -50.50 30.22
CA ASN A 139 8.38 -50.49 31.50
C ASN A 139 7.47 -50.36 32.73
N GLN A 140 6.15 -50.19 32.54
CA GLN A 140 5.17 -50.10 33.64
C GLN A 140 4.32 -51.36 33.84
N VAL A 141 4.52 -52.43 33.05
CA VAL A 141 3.82 -53.73 33.22
C VAL A 141 4.67 -54.81 33.90
N GLY A 142 5.67 -54.42 34.69
CA GLY A 142 6.52 -55.33 35.49
C GLY A 142 6.09 -55.45 36.94
#